data_AF-A0A7K2JCX0-F1
#
_entry.id   AF-A0A7K2JCX0-F1
#
_cell.length_a   1.000
_cell.length_b   1.000
_cell.length_c   1.000
_cell.angle_alpha   90.00
_cell.angle_beta   90.00
_cell.angle_gamma   90.00
#
_symmetry.space_group_name_H-M   'P 1'
#
loop_
_entity.id
_entity.type
_entity.pdbx_description
1 polymer ?
#
loop_
_entity_poly.entity_id
_entity_poly.type
_entity_poly.pdbx_seq_one_letter_code
_entity_poly.pdbx_strand_id
1 'polypeptide(L)' 'MDRGETEFLAGVQFELRHLYGWSDAEFSEMSWQLMEEYHRVLDAATGRHFAVEKKVATHAWAYHVARLRLATR' A
#
# COMPACT_ATOMS: atom_id res chain seq x y z
N MET A 1 -10.24 14.87 -7.10
CA MET A 1 -9.38 14.35 -6.01
C MET A 1 -9.55 15.30 -4.85
N ASP A 2 -9.96 14.79 -3.70
CA ASP A 2 -10.08 15.59 -2.48
C ASP A 2 -8.68 15.89 -1.92
N ARG A 3 -8.47 17.05 -1.29
CA ARG A 3 -7.16 17.44 -0.73
C ARG A 3 -6.66 16.40 0.28
N GLY A 4 -7.56 15.87 1.11
CA GLY A 4 -7.22 14.84 2.08
C GLY A 4 -6.76 13.52 1.45
N GLU A 5 -7.28 13.18 0.27
CA GLU A 5 -6.86 11.99 -0.48
C GLU A 5 -5.44 12.16 -1.03
N THR A 6 -5.11 13.35 -1.54
CA THR A 6 -3.75 13.68 -2.00
C THR A 6 -2.74 13.63 -0.86
N GLU A 7 -3.05 14.21 0.29
CA GLU A 7 -2.18 14.20 1.48
C GLU A 7 -1.99 12.77 2.00
N PHE A 8 -3.06 11.95 2.00
CA PHE A 8 -2.98 10.55 2.38
C PHE A 8 -2.05 9.74 1.46
N LEU A 9 -2.23 9.85 0.14
CA LEU A 9 -1.38 9.16 -0.84
C LEU A 9 0.08 9.59 -0.73
N ALA A 10 0.34 10.89 -0.51
CA ALA A 10 1.68 11.39 -0.28
C ALA A 10 2.30 10.77 0.98
N GLY A 11 1.52 10.64 2.06
CA GLY A 11 1.93 9.92 3.26
C GLY A 11 2.28 8.45 2.97
N VAL A 12 1.46 7.75 2.18
CA VAL A 12 1.71 6.33 1.87
C VAL A 12 3.01 6.18 1.10
N GLN A 13 3.25 7.05 0.10
CA GLN A 13 4.51 7.07 -0.64
C GLN A 13 5.71 7.37 0.26
N PHE A 14 5.57 8.30 1.21
CA PHE A 14 6.61 8.59 2.19
C PHE A 14 6.96 7.33 3.00
N GLU A 15 5.98 6.65 3.58
CA GLU A 15 6.22 5.44 4.38
C GLU A 15 6.80 4.29 3.54
N LEU A 16 6.37 4.14 2.28
CA LEU A 16 6.94 3.15 1.36
C LEU A 16 8.44 3.36 1.14
N ARG A 17 8.88 4.62 1.01
CA ARG A 17 10.30 4.97 0.92
C ARG A 17 11.01 4.71 2.25
N HIS A 18 10.46 5.18 3.37
CA HIS A 18 11.13 5.19 4.66
C HIS A 18 11.22 3.82 5.33
N LEU A 19 10.16 3.01 5.26
CA LEU A 19 10.09 1.72 5.94
C LEU A 19 10.58 0.57 5.06
N TYR A 20 10.34 0.65 3.74
CA TYR A 20 10.52 -0.47 2.82
C TYR A 20 11.51 -0.19 1.68
N GLY A 21 12.12 1.00 1.66
CA GLY A 21 13.14 1.35 0.68
C GLY A 21 12.64 1.43 -0.76
N TRP A 22 11.34 1.70 -0.99
CA TRP A 22 10.84 1.87 -2.35
C TRP A 22 11.55 3.03 -3.03
N SER A 23 12.07 2.79 -4.22
CA SER A 23 12.61 3.80 -5.10
C SER A 23 11.64 4.11 -6.23
N ASP A 24 12.03 5.04 -7.11
CA ASP A 24 11.23 5.36 -8.29
C ASP A 24 11.03 4.16 -9.21
N ALA A 25 11.95 3.18 -9.18
CA ALA A 25 11.80 1.91 -9.89
C ALA A 25 10.60 1.11 -9.35
N GLU A 26 10.50 0.93 -8.05
CA GLU A 26 9.34 0.27 -7.42
C GLU A 26 8.02 0.99 -7.69
N PHE A 27 8.03 2.33 -7.67
CA PHE A 27 6.82 3.08 -8.01
C PHE A 27 6.44 2.93 -9.49
N SER A 28 7.41 2.74 -10.39
CA SER A 28 7.14 2.48 -11.81
C SER A 28 6.52 1.10 -12.06
N GLU A 29 6.70 0.15 -11.14
CA GLU A 29 6.07 -1.19 -11.17
C GLU A 29 4.58 -1.16 -10.75
N MET A 30 4.02 0.02 -10.47
CA MET A 30 2.59 0.17 -10.16
C MET A 30 1.73 -0.34 -11.31
N SER A 31 1.19 -1.54 -11.13
CA SER A 31 0.34 -2.23 -12.09
C SER A 31 -1.04 -2.51 -11.51
N TRP A 32 -1.99 -2.82 -12.40
CA TRP A 32 -3.33 -3.26 -11.99
C TRP A 32 -3.29 -4.51 -11.08
N GLN A 33 -2.40 -5.46 -11.38
CA GLN A 33 -2.21 -6.68 -10.58
C GLN A 33 -1.73 -6.36 -9.16
N LEU A 34 -0.81 -5.39 -9.02
CA LEU A 34 -0.33 -4.93 -7.73
C LEU A 34 -1.45 -4.26 -6.92
N MET A 35 -2.28 -3.43 -7.56
CA MET A 35 -3.44 -2.82 -6.91
C MET A 35 -4.45 -3.87 -6.42
N GLU A 36 -4.77 -4.87 -7.23
CA GLU A 36 -5.66 -5.96 -6.82
C GLU A 36 -5.11 -6.74 -5.62
N GLU A 37 -3.83 -7.14 -5.66
CA GLU A 37 -3.21 -7.89 -4.57
C GLU A 37 -3.08 -7.02 -3.30
N TYR A 38 -2.80 -5.73 -3.44
CA TYR A 38 -2.83 -4.76 -2.34
C TYR A 38 -4.20 -4.75 -1.64
N HIS A 39 -5.31 -4.67 -2.39
CA HIS A 39 -6.64 -4.72 -1.80
C HIS A 39 -6.91 -6.04 -1.08
N ARG A 40 -6.48 -7.19 -1.65
CA ARG A 40 -6.59 -8.49 -0.96
C ARG A 40 -5.79 -8.54 0.34
N VAL A 41 -4.56 -7.99 0.35
CA VAL A 41 -3.73 -7.91 1.55
C VAL A 41 -4.39 -7.04 2.60
N LEU A 42 -4.89 -5.87 2.20
CA LEU A 42 -5.55 -4.92 3.09
C LEU A 42 -6.83 -5.50 3.70
N ASP A 43 -7.68 -6.14 2.88
CA ASP A 43 -8.92 -6.77 3.33
C ASP A 43 -8.65 -7.94 4.28
N ALA A 44 -7.62 -8.75 4.00
CA ALA A 44 -7.23 -9.85 4.88
C ALA A 44 -6.73 -9.35 6.25
N ALA A 45 -6.01 -8.22 6.28
CA ALA A 45 -5.47 -7.64 7.51
C ALA A 45 -6.51 -6.84 8.31
N THR A 46 -7.51 -6.24 7.65
CA THR A 46 -8.53 -5.39 8.27
C THR A 46 -9.89 -6.08 8.46
N GLY A 47 -9.99 -7.36 8.09
CA GLY A 47 -11.22 -8.15 8.12
C GLY A 47 -11.95 -8.24 9.48
N ARG A 48 -13.29 -8.24 9.36
CA ARG A 48 -14.41 -8.46 10.32
C ARG A 48 -14.47 -7.75 11.68
N HIS A 49 -13.41 -7.22 12.30
CA HIS A 49 -13.56 -6.72 13.69
C HIS A 49 -12.97 -5.36 14.05
N PHE A 50 -12.32 -4.64 13.16
CA PHE A 50 -11.79 -3.33 13.53
C PHE A 50 -12.11 -2.31 12.46
N ALA A 51 -12.82 -1.25 12.85
CA ALA A 51 -12.80 0.02 12.14
C ALA A 51 -11.39 0.61 12.27
N VAL A 52 -10.40 -0.06 11.64
CA VAL A 52 -9.04 0.44 11.58
C VAL A 52 -9.13 1.68 10.71
N GLU A 53 -8.99 2.83 11.37
CA GLU A 53 -8.80 4.11 10.71
C GLU A 53 -7.74 3.95 9.61
N LYS A 54 -7.91 4.63 8.47
CA LYS A 54 -6.99 4.53 7.32
C LYS A 54 -5.60 5.02 7.75
N LYS A 55 -4.80 4.13 8.35
CA LYS A 55 -3.44 4.44 8.81
C LYS A 55 -2.51 4.31 7.63
N VAL A 56 -1.81 5.41 7.33
CA VAL A 56 -0.82 5.49 6.24
C VAL A 56 0.16 4.31 6.26
N ALA A 57 0.71 3.99 7.42
CA ALA A 57 1.65 2.87 7.59
C ALA A 57 1.03 1.50 7.25
N THR A 58 -0.25 1.27 7.56
CA THR A 58 -0.95 0.02 7.20
C THR A 58 -1.08 -0.12 5.69
N HIS A 59 -1.38 0.97 4.99
CA HIS A 59 -1.48 0.97 3.54
C HIS A 59 -0.10 0.75 2.89
N ALA A 60 0.94 1.43 3.39
CA ALA A 60 2.31 1.22 2.91
C ALA A 60 2.77 -0.24 3.11
N TRP A 61 2.50 -0.82 4.28
CA TRP A 61 2.74 -2.25 4.53
C TRP A 61 2.02 -3.14 3.52
N ALA A 62 0.73 -2.88 3.27
CA ALA A 62 -0.07 -3.69 2.37
C ALA A 62 0.48 -3.65 0.93
N TYR A 63 0.89 -2.48 0.45
CA TYR A 63 1.56 -2.32 -0.85
C TYR A 63 2.86 -3.12 -0.93
N HIS A 64 3.71 -3.03 0.10
CA HIS A 64 4.97 -3.75 0.13
C HIS A 64 4.76 -5.27 0.12
N VAL A 65 3.85 -5.79 0.95
CA VAL A 65 3.52 -7.22 0.99
C VAL A 65 2.94 -7.70 -0.34
N ALA A 66 2.05 -6.92 -0.96
CA ALA A 66 1.49 -7.26 -2.26
C ALA A 66 2.57 -7.40 -3.35
N ARG A 67 3.53 -6.47 -3.39
CA ARG A 67 4.69 -6.54 -4.29
C ARG A 67 5.51 -7.81 -4.05
N LEU A 68 5.83 -8.13 -2.80
CA LEU A 68 6.59 -9.33 -2.46
C LEU A 68 5.85 -10.60 -2.91
N ARG A 69 4.54 -10.69 -2.70
CA ARG A 69 3.72 -11.84 -3.13
C ARG A 69 3.73 -12.03 -4.64
N LEU A 70 3.68 -10.93 -5.40
CA LEU A 70 3.73 -10.99 -6.86
C LEU A 70 5.11 -11.37 -7.38
N ALA A 71 6.19 -10.91 -6.74
CA ALA A 71 7.55 -11.29 -7.11
C ALA A 71 7.86 -12.78 -6.85
N THR A 72 7.13 -13.44 -5.96
CA THR A 72 7.28 -14.87 -5.66
C THR A 72 6.38 -15.80 -6.48
N ARG A 73 5.53 -15.27 -7.37
CA ARG A 73 4.68 -16.07 -8.28
C ARG A 73 5.38 -16.27 -9.62
#